data_AF-A0A0R1LMK5-F1
#
_entry.id   AF-A0A0R1LMK5-F1
#
_cell.length_a   1.000
_cell.length_b   1.000
_cell.length_c   1.000
_cell.angle_alpha   90.00
_cell.angle_beta   90.00
_cell.angle_gamma   90.00
#
_symmetry.space_group_name_H-M   'P 1'
#
loop_
_entity.id
_entity.type
_entity.pdbx_description
1 polymer ?
#
loop_
_entity_poly.entity_id
_entity_poly.type
_entity_poly.pdbx_seq_one_letter_code
_entity_poly.pdbx_strand_id
1 'polypeptide(L)'
;MVLIGVAIGLGSVATGTQASAKTPWEFKYNHEYKVRVLKPTTAYKIKLGKSTYLDRRVKKFKLKRGAVVRTWYRGVGGINWQLTGGTHEKYSRDHRYQYDVNWSSKKSFKILHTYKGTDWF
;
A
#
# COMPACT_ATOMS: atom_id res chain seq x y z
N MET A 1 -4.85 37.50 39.98
CA MET A 1 -6.31 37.34 39.85
C MET A 1 -6.67 37.52 38.38
N VAL A 2 -7.56 36.63 37.90
CA VAL A 2 -8.29 36.63 36.61
C VAL A 2 -7.53 36.16 35.35
N LEU A 3 -7.98 34.98 34.89
CA LEU A 3 -7.77 34.30 33.62
C LEU A 3 -8.47 34.99 32.43
N ILE A 4 -8.16 34.50 31.22
CA ILE A 4 -9.04 34.20 30.05
C ILE A 4 -8.25 34.61 28.79
N GLY A 5 -7.72 33.68 27.99
CA GLY A 5 -8.44 32.98 26.91
C GLY A 5 -8.41 33.86 25.65
N VAL A 6 -7.89 33.45 24.51
CA VAL A 6 -8.59 32.60 23.54
C VAL A 6 -7.58 32.01 22.55
N ALA A 7 -7.70 30.69 22.33
CA ALA A 7 -7.15 30.01 21.16
C ALA A 7 -8.13 30.15 19.98
N ILE A 8 -7.64 30.50 18.79
CA ILE A 8 -8.35 30.18 17.54
C ILE A 8 -7.31 29.60 16.58
N GLY A 9 -7.39 28.28 16.41
CA GLY A 9 -6.67 27.56 15.39
C GLY A 9 -7.39 27.66 14.05
N LEU A 10 -6.60 27.68 12.97
CA LEU A 10 -6.99 27.17 11.67
C LEU A 10 -5.86 26.29 11.16
N GLY A 11 -5.63 25.18 11.86
CA GLY A 11 -4.80 24.08 11.39
C GLY A 11 -5.63 23.17 10.49
N SER A 12 -5.82 23.56 9.24
CA SER A 12 -6.34 22.66 8.21
C SER A 12 -5.24 22.39 7.18
N VAL A 13 -4.16 21.73 7.61
CA VAL A 13 -3.33 21.00 6.65
C VAL A 13 -4.13 19.78 6.22
N ALA A 14 -4.86 19.92 5.11
CA ALA A 14 -5.36 18.80 4.36
C ALA A 14 -4.16 17.88 4.09
N THR A 15 -4.09 16.74 4.80
CA THR A 15 -3.20 15.64 4.42
C THR A 15 -3.78 15.04 3.15
N GLY A 16 -3.62 15.75 2.04
CA GLY A 16 -3.76 15.18 0.71
C GLY A 16 -2.81 14.00 0.65
N THR A 17 -3.37 12.82 0.39
CA THR A 17 -2.63 11.60 0.13
C THR A 17 -1.62 11.94 -0.97
N GLN A 18 -0.35 12.14 -0.62
CA GLN A 18 0.71 12.33 -1.60
C GLN A 18 0.68 11.13 -2.54
N ALA A 19 0.17 11.35 -3.75
CA ALA A 19 0.42 10.47 -4.87
C ALA A 19 1.92 10.55 -5.13
N SER A 20 2.66 9.55 -4.64
CA SER A 20 4.07 9.39 -4.98
C SER A 20 4.18 9.40 -6.50
N ALA A 21 4.91 10.36 -7.06
CA ALA A 21 5.09 10.50 -8.49
C ALA A 21 5.49 9.14 -9.09
N LYS A 22 4.67 8.70 -10.05
CA LYS A 22 4.73 7.41 -10.74
C LYS A 22 6.15 7.19 -11.26
N THR A 23 6.76 6.05 -10.94
CA THR A 23 8.04 5.71 -11.57
C THR A 23 7.80 4.77 -12.76
N PRO A 24 8.32 5.07 -13.98
CA PRO A 24 7.97 4.33 -15.20
C PRO A 24 8.19 2.82 -15.14
N TRP A 25 9.00 2.35 -14.19
CA TRP A 25 9.31 0.96 -14.07
C TRP A 25 8.23 0.09 -13.44
N GLU A 26 7.36 0.68 -12.62
CA GLU A 26 6.36 -0.05 -11.85
C GLU A 26 5.30 -0.68 -12.77
N PHE A 27 5.00 -0.02 -13.89
CA PHE A 27 4.07 -0.51 -14.93
C PHE A 27 4.46 -1.87 -15.52
N LYS A 28 5.74 -2.26 -15.44
CA LYS A 28 6.20 -3.60 -15.87
C LYS A 28 5.73 -4.72 -14.95
N TYR A 29 5.14 -4.38 -13.81
CA TYR A 29 4.71 -5.31 -12.77
C TYR A 29 3.19 -5.37 -12.66
N ASN A 30 2.49 -5.28 -13.79
CA ASN A 30 1.03 -5.42 -13.91
C ASN A 30 0.53 -6.88 -13.80
N HIS A 31 1.40 -7.82 -13.42
CA HIS A 31 1.04 -9.20 -13.11
C HIS A 31 1.27 -9.49 -11.63
N GLU A 32 0.75 -10.62 -11.15
CA GLU A 32 1.01 -11.04 -9.78
C GLU A 32 2.36 -11.75 -9.64
N TYR A 33 3.16 -11.29 -8.68
CA TYR A 33 4.47 -11.86 -8.36
C TYR A 33 4.51 -12.33 -6.92
N LYS A 34 5.05 -13.53 -6.71
CA LYS A 34 5.58 -13.94 -5.42
C LYS A 34 6.97 -13.34 -5.28
N VAL A 35 7.18 -12.49 -4.28
CA VAL A 35 8.44 -11.78 -4.07
C VAL A 35 9.00 -12.01 -2.68
N ARG A 36 10.32 -12.03 -2.57
CA ARG A 36 11.05 -11.93 -1.31
C ARG A 36 11.44 -10.48 -1.06
N VAL A 37 11.11 -9.96 0.12
CA VAL A 37 11.50 -8.63 0.58
C VAL A 37 13.02 -8.60 0.80
N LEU A 38 13.73 -7.73 0.07
CA LEU A 38 15.17 -7.52 0.25
C LEU A 38 15.48 -6.38 1.20
N LYS A 39 14.63 -5.35 1.23
CA LYS A 39 14.75 -4.18 2.12
C LYS A 39 13.48 -4.03 2.96
N PRO A 40 13.58 -3.76 4.28
CA PRO A 40 12.40 -3.48 5.09
C PRO A 40 11.56 -2.37 4.46
N THR A 41 10.29 -2.66 4.20
CA THR A 41 9.44 -1.82 3.36
C THR A 41 8.15 -1.47 4.09
N THR A 42 7.74 -0.21 4.00
CA THR A 42 6.48 0.24 4.63
C THR A 42 5.29 -0.26 3.82
N ALA A 43 4.27 -0.75 4.52
CA ALA A 43 2.99 -1.11 3.95
C ALA A 43 1.84 -0.57 4.81
N TYR A 44 0.67 -0.48 4.21
CA TYR A 44 -0.52 0.11 4.79
C TYR A 44 -1.70 -0.84 4.63
N LYS A 45 -2.45 -1.04 5.71
CA LYS A 45 -3.80 -1.60 5.65
C LYS A 45 -4.76 -0.46 5.32
N ILE A 46 -5.53 -0.65 4.26
CA ILE A 46 -6.50 0.31 3.76
C ILE A 46 -7.88 -0.29 4.03
N LYS A 47 -8.73 0.46 4.74
CA LYS A 47 -10.13 0.14 4.90
C LYS A 47 -10.88 0.69 3.70
N LEU A 48 -11.60 -0.18 3.01
CA LEU A 48 -12.36 0.17 1.83
C LEU A 48 -13.65 0.88 2.23
N GLY A 49 -13.91 2.01 1.58
CA GLY A 49 -15.19 2.72 1.68
C GLY A 49 -16.21 2.19 0.67
N LYS A 50 -17.39 2.82 0.62
CA LYS A 50 -18.37 2.57 -0.46
C LYS A 50 -17.87 3.01 -1.84
N SER A 51 -16.81 3.83 -1.87
CA SER A 51 -16.16 4.33 -3.09
C SER A 51 -14.68 4.55 -2.79
N THR A 52 -13.82 4.48 -3.81
CA THR A 52 -12.35 4.55 -3.67
C THR A 52 -11.84 5.85 -3.03
N TYR A 53 -12.53 6.98 -3.21
CA TYR A 53 -12.18 8.24 -2.55
C TYR A 53 -12.41 8.23 -1.03
N LEU A 54 -13.20 7.28 -0.53
CA LEU A 54 -13.45 7.06 0.90
C LEU A 54 -12.50 6.05 1.52
N ASP A 55 -11.56 5.50 0.75
CA ASP A 55 -10.59 4.54 1.25
C ASP A 55 -9.65 5.22 2.25
N ARG A 56 -9.46 4.58 3.41
CA ARG A 56 -8.66 5.15 4.50
C ARG A 56 -7.51 4.23 4.89
N ARG A 57 -6.30 4.77 4.98
CA ARG A 57 -5.17 4.08 5.61
C ARG A 57 -5.44 3.94 7.11
N VAL A 58 -5.77 2.73 7.56
CA VAL A 58 -6.14 2.46 8.96
C VAL A 58 -4.99 1.91 9.79
N LYS A 59 -3.97 1.33 9.15
CA LYS A 59 -2.80 0.82 9.89
C LYS A 59 -1.54 0.86 9.04
N LYS A 60 -0.48 1.45 9.57
CA LYS A 60 0.88 1.38 9.01
C LYS A 60 1.61 0.18 9.61
N PHE A 61 2.33 -0.58 8.79
CA PHE A 61 3.19 -1.68 9.24
C PHE A 61 4.44 -1.80 8.34
N LYS A 62 5.38 -2.67 8.73
CA LYS A 62 6.59 -2.94 7.95
C LYS A 62 6.63 -4.40 7.51
N LEU A 63 6.92 -4.62 6.23
CA LEU A 63 7.39 -5.91 5.74
C LEU A 63 8.84 -6.08 6.16
N LYS A 64 9.12 -7.16 6.90
CA LYS A 64 10.48 -7.49 7.34
C LYS A 64 11.30 -8.03 6.17
N ARG A 65 12.61 -7.78 6.19
CA ARG A 65 13.55 -8.42 5.24
C ARG A 65 13.41 -9.94 5.29
N GLY A 66 13.44 -10.59 4.15
CA GLY A 66 13.28 -12.04 4.01
C GLY A 66 11.83 -12.51 3.95
N ALA A 67 10.85 -11.68 4.32
CA ALA A 67 9.44 -12.03 4.19
C ALA A 67 9.07 -12.31 2.74
N VAL A 68 8.20 -13.30 2.53
CA VAL A 68 7.69 -13.66 1.20
C VAL A 68 6.24 -13.22 1.11
N VAL A 69 5.92 -12.44 0.09
CA VAL A 69 4.59 -11.87 -0.14
C VAL A 69 4.19 -12.02 -1.61
N ARG A 70 2.90 -11.95 -1.89
CA ARG A 70 2.36 -11.80 -3.24
C ARG A 70 1.99 -10.33 -3.46
N THR A 71 2.39 -9.78 -4.59
CA THR A 71 2.18 -8.37 -4.92
C THR A 71 2.08 -8.15 -6.43
N TRP A 72 1.40 -7.07 -6.81
CA TRP A 72 1.35 -6.56 -8.18
C TRP A 72 1.16 -5.05 -8.17
N TYR A 73 1.55 -4.40 -9.27
CA TYR A 73 1.36 -2.97 -9.45
C TYR A 73 -0.05 -2.69 -9.99
N ARG A 74 -0.84 -1.98 -9.18
CA ARG A 74 -2.23 -1.61 -9.44
C ARG A 74 -2.39 -0.21 -10.00
N GLY A 75 -1.74 0.78 -9.38
CA GLY A 75 -1.76 2.18 -9.82
C GLY A 75 -3.12 2.88 -9.85
N VAL A 76 -4.16 2.35 -9.17
CA VAL A 76 -5.52 2.91 -9.13
C VAL A 76 -6.09 2.91 -7.71
N GLY A 77 -7.03 3.83 -7.43
CA GLY A 77 -7.74 3.89 -6.14
C GLY A 77 -6.85 4.22 -4.94
N GLY A 78 -5.78 5.01 -5.14
CA GLY A 78 -4.83 5.35 -4.05
C GLY A 78 -3.93 4.19 -3.62
N ILE A 79 -3.95 3.07 -4.35
CA ILE A 79 -3.09 1.91 -4.15
C ILE A 79 -2.14 1.80 -5.34
N ASN A 80 -0.84 1.90 -5.06
CA ASN A 80 0.16 1.73 -6.09
C ASN A 80 0.52 0.26 -6.23
N TRP A 81 0.88 -0.40 -5.13
CA TRP A 81 1.21 -1.82 -5.14
C TRP A 81 0.34 -2.58 -4.18
N GLN A 82 -0.46 -3.48 -4.73
CA GLN A 82 -1.35 -4.31 -3.93
C GLN A 82 -0.55 -5.48 -3.34
N LEU A 83 -0.75 -5.76 -2.05
CA LEU A 83 -0.44 -7.08 -1.48
C LEU A 83 -1.69 -7.96 -1.56
N THR A 84 -1.49 -9.19 -1.99
CA THR A 84 -2.53 -10.19 -2.24
C THR A 84 -2.27 -11.52 -1.52
N GLY A 85 -1.14 -11.63 -0.82
CA GLY A 85 -0.79 -12.81 -0.06
C GLY A 85 0.52 -12.65 0.70
N GLY A 86 0.74 -13.54 1.67
CA GLY A 86 1.93 -13.58 2.52
C GLY A 86 1.95 -14.87 3.32
N THR A 87 2.89 -15.01 4.26
CA THR A 87 2.89 -16.15 5.20
C THR A 87 1.52 -16.28 5.87
N HIS A 88 0.94 -17.48 5.80
CA HIS A 88 -0.41 -17.80 6.29
C HIS A 88 -1.52 -16.88 5.71
N GLU A 89 -1.40 -16.51 4.44
CA GLU A 89 -2.42 -15.73 3.72
C GLU A 89 -2.78 -14.38 4.34
N LYS A 90 -1.87 -13.83 5.16
CA LYS A 90 -2.07 -12.60 5.95
C LYS A 90 -2.59 -11.37 5.18
N TYR A 91 -2.40 -11.35 3.86
CA TYR A 91 -2.78 -10.26 2.97
C TYR A 91 -3.75 -10.70 1.87
N SER A 92 -4.54 -11.76 2.12
CA SER A 92 -5.56 -12.21 1.19
C SER A 92 -6.60 -11.13 0.90
N ARG A 93 -7.24 -11.26 -0.25
CA ARG A 93 -8.23 -10.30 -0.75
C ARG A 93 -9.47 -10.33 0.17
N ASP A 94 -9.74 -9.22 0.84
CA ASP A 94 -10.94 -9.00 1.66
C ASP A 94 -11.77 -7.88 1.01
N HIS A 95 -13.10 -7.98 1.10
CA HIS A 95 -14.03 -6.92 0.68
C HIS A 95 -13.97 -5.68 1.58
N ARG A 96 -13.42 -5.81 2.79
CA ARG A 96 -13.29 -4.69 3.75
C ARG A 96 -11.93 -4.03 3.74
N TYR A 97 -10.90 -4.78 3.34
CA TYR A 97 -9.52 -4.34 3.48
C TYR A 97 -8.66 -4.67 2.26
N GLN A 98 -7.83 -3.71 1.90
CA GLN A 98 -6.73 -3.88 0.97
C GLN A 98 -5.41 -3.51 1.63
N TYR A 99 -4.31 -3.85 0.97
CA TYR A 99 -2.98 -3.67 1.50
C TYR A 99 -2.11 -3.05 0.43
N ASP A 100 -1.58 -1.86 0.70
CA ASP A 100 -0.68 -1.13 -0.19
C ASP A 100 0.75 -1.25 0.34
N VAL A 101 1.72 -1.58 -0.52
CA VAL A 101 3.14 -1.66 -0.16
C VAL A 101 3.93 -0.61 -0.92
N ASN A 102 4.79 0.15 -0.22
CA ASN A 102 5.57 1.19 -0.88
C ASN A 102 6.97 0.68 -1.27
N TRP A 103 7.09 -0.06 -2.38
CA TRP A 103 8.39 -0.48 -2.89
C TRP A 103 9.19 0.71 -3.40
N SER A 104 10.28 1.05 -2.72
CA SER A 104 11.10 2.21 -3.10
C SER A 104 11.88 2.04 -4.40
N SER A 105 12.06 0.81 -4.88
CA SER A 105 12.78 0.48 -6.13
C SER A 105 12.65 -1.00 -6.47
N LYS A 106 12.99 -1.39 -7.71
CA LYS A 106 13.17 -2.80 -8.13
C LYS A 106 14.14 -3.61 -7.27
N LYS A 107 15.09 -2.94 -6.60
CA LYS A 107 16.08 -3.58 -5.72
C LYS A 107 15.54 -3.87 -4.32
N SER A 108 14.29 -3.50 -4.04
CA SER A 108 13.65 -3.68 -2.72
C SER A 108 13.08 -5.08 -2.54
N PHE A 109 12.92 -5.83 -3.63
CA PHE A 109 12.41 -7.19 -3.63
C PHE A 109 13.08 -8.04 -4.72
N LYS A 110 12.98 -9.36 -4.58
CA LYS A 110 13.36 -10.34 -5.60
C LYS A 110 12.13 -11.13 -6.00
N ILE A 111 11.85 -11.21 -7.30
CA ILE A 111 10.81 -12.12 -7.80
C ILE A 111 11.26 -13.56 -7.59
N LEU A 112 10.41 -14.36 -6.96
CA LEU A 112 10.57 -15.80 -6.77
C LEU A 112 9.71 -16.59 -7.77
N HIS A 113 8.53 -16.06 -8.09
CA HIS A 113 7.60 -16.68 -9.02
C HIS A 113 6.71 -15.61 -9.65
N THR A 114 6.38 -15.77 -10.92
CA THR A 114 5.44 -14.92 -11.65
C THR A 114 4.22 -15.77 -11.97
N TYR A 115 3.06 -15.38 -11.46
CA TYR A 115 1.81 -16.04 -11.80
C TYR A 115 1.37 -15.56 -13.19
N LYS A 116 1.36 -16.46 -14.17
CA LYS A 116 0.86 -16.19 -15.51
C LYS A 116 -0.60 -16.60 -15.58
N GLY A 117 -1.49 -15.67 -15.88
CA GLY A 117 -2.91 -15.91 -16.13
C GLY A 117 -3.51 -14.69 -16.82
N THR A 118 -4.43 -14.94 -17.77
CA THR A 118 -5.09 -13.93 -18.61
C THR A 118 -6.18 -13.15 -17.86
N ASP A 119 -6.70 -13.67 -16.76
CA ASP A 119 -7.96 -13.19 -16.19
C ASP A 119 -7.84 -12.97 -14.68
N TRP A 120 -7.09 -11.94 -14.29
CA TRP A 120 -7.07 -11.50 -12.90
C TRP A 120 -7.79 -10.18 -12.67
N PHE A 121 -8.82 -9.85 -13.46
CA PHE A 121 -9.94 -8.95 -13.08
C PHE A 121 -11.19 -9.27 -13.89
#